data_AF-A0A7W0K055-F1
#
_entry.id   AF-A0A7W0K055-F1
#
_cell.length_a   1.000
_cell.length_b   1.000
_cell.length_c   1.000
_cell.angle_alpha   90.00
_cell.angle_beta   90.00
_cell.angle_gamma   90.00
#
_symmetry.space_group_name_H-M   'P 1'
#
loop_
_entity.id
_entity.type
_entity.pdbx_description
1 polymer ?
#
loop_
_entity_poly.entity_id
_entity_poly.type
_entity_poly.pdbx_seq_one_letter_code
_entity_poly.pdbx_strand_id
1 'polypeptide(L)' 'MSDRSRGARQGPARSPDGKRLAWGERSGIWVSPISGGSGDCGAAPKRLIAGGSQPDWGPAGLR' A
#
# COMPACT_ATOMS: atom_id res chain seq x y z
N MET A 1 26.77 3.49 -3.60
CA MET A 1 26.01 4.01 -2.45
C MET A 1 24.78 3.15 -2.25
N SER A 2 24.67 2.53 -1.08
CA SER A 2 23.57 1.63 -0.71
C SER A 2 22.35 2.46 -0.32
N ASP A 3 21.31 2.55 -1.14
CA ASP A 3 20.01 3.00 -0.63
C ASP A 3 19.15 1.79 -0.28
N ARG A 4 18.70 1.85 0.96
CA ARG A 4 18.20 0.78 1.78
C ARG A 4 16.88 0.30 1.20
N SER A 5 16.81 -1.02 1.08
CA SER A 5 15.59 -1.81 1.21
C SER A 5 14.66 -1.14 2.21
N ARG A 6 13.64 -0.41 1.75
CA ARG A 6 12.51 -0.04 2.59
C ARG A 6 11.62 -1.27 2.67
N GLY A 7 12.16 -2.30 3.32
CA GLY A 7 11.41 -3.48 3.69
C GLY A 7 10.17 -3.00 4.45
N ALA A 8 9.01 -3.44 3.98
CA ALA A 8 7.73 -3.25 4.63
C ALA A 8 7.84 -3.68 6.09
N ARG A 9 8.02 -2.70 6.98
CA ARG A 9 7.96 -2.91 8.42
C ARG A 9 6.49 -3.11 8.79
N GLN A 10 6.05 -4.36 8.89
CA GLN A 10 4.89 -4.84 9.69
C GLN A 10 3.67 -3.89 9.73
N GLY A 11 3.35 -3.22 8.63
CA GLY A 11 2.48 -2.04 8.64
C GLY A 11 2.10 -1.60 7.24
N PRO A 12 1.14 -0.67 7.11
CA PRO A 12 0.61 -0.27 5.81
C PRO A 12 1.68 0.40 4.93
N ALA A 13 1.66 0.11 3.63
CA ALA A 13 2.62 0.56 2.64
C ALA A 13 1.97 1.51 1.63
N ARG A 14 2.55 2.70 1.43
CA ARG A 14 2.08 3.70 0.44
C ARG A 14 2.66 3.41 -0.94
N SER A 15 1.85 3.58 -1.98
CA SER A 15 2.33 3.46 -3.36
C SER A 15 3.32 4.59 -3.70
N PRO A 16 4.27 4.35 -4.62
CA PRO A 16 5.25 5.36 -5.03
C PRO A 16 4.65 6.66 -5.56
N ASP A 17 3.51 6.57 -6.26
CA ASP A 17 2.79 7.72 -6.79
C ASP A 17 1.98 8.49 -5.72
N GLY A 18 1.98 8.01 -4.47
CA GLY A 18 1.28 8.61 -3.34
C GLY A 18 -0.24 8.47 -3.38
N LYS A 19 -0.81 7.75 -4.36
CA LYS A 19 -2.27 7.69 -4.59
C LYS A 19 -2.96 6.52 -3.90
N ARG A 20 -2.21 5.55 -3.38
CA ARG A 20 -2.77 4.31 -2.83
C ARG A 20 -2.08 3.91 -1.54
N LEU A 21 -2.84 3.20 -0.70
CA LEU A 21 -2.35 2.56 0.51
C LEU A 21 -2.64 1.06 0.42
N ALA A 22 -1.65 0.22 0.72
CA ALA A 22 -1.79 -1.21 0.87
C ALA A 22 -1.63 -1.61 2.35
N TRP A 23 -2.39 -2.60 2.81
CA TRP A 23 -2.23 -3.18 4.15
C TRP A 23 -2.62 -4.66 4.14
N GLY A 24 -2.11 -5.39 5.12
CA GLY A 24 -2.49 -6.79 5.37
C GLY A 24 -3.61 -6.89 6.40
N GLU A 25 -4.55 -7.79 6.15
CA GLU A 25 -5.56 -8.25 7.10
C GLU A 25 -5.62 -9.78 7.11
N ARG A 26 -6.39 -10.37 8.03
CA ARG A 26 -6.60 -11.82 8.11
C ARG A 26 -7.05 -12.43 6.77
N SER A 27 -7.81 -11.69 5.97
CA SER A 27 -8.35 -12.15 4.69
C SER A 27 -7.38 -12.00 3.52
N GLY A 28 -6.25 -11.30 3.70
CA GLY A 28 -5.25 -11.06 2.68
C GLY A 28 -4.80 -9.59 2.60
N ILE A 29 -4.22 -9.21 1.47
CA ILE A 29 -3.73 -7.86 1.22
C ILE A 29 -4.81 -7.03 0.53
N TRP A 30 -5.03 -5.83 1.06
CA TRP A 30 -6.00 -4.85 0.59
C TRP A 30 -5.30 -3.61 0.07
N VAL A 31 -5.95 -2.91 -0.87
CA VAL A 31 -5.49 -1.63 -1.42
C VAL A 31 -6.66 -0.66 -1.47
N SER A 32 -6.43 0.59 -1.04
CA SER A 32 -7.40 1.68 -1.09
C SER A 32 -6.79 2.93 -1.75
N PRO A 33 -7.57 3.71 -2.52
CA PRO A 33 -7.16 5.04 -2.93
C PRO A 33 -7.04 5.98 -1.71
N ILE A 34 -6.07 6.90 -1.76
CA ILE A 34 -5.91 7.98 -0.78
C ILE A 34 -6.70 9.18 -1.32
N SER A 35 -7.91 9.43 -0.80
CA SER A 35 -8.66 10.66 -1.07
C SER A 35 -8.04 11.82 -0.29
N GLY A 36 -7.42 12.75 -1.02
CA GLY A 36 -6.55 13.80 -0.47
C GLY A 36 -7.24 14.95 0.28
N GLY A 37 -8.37 14.72 0.96
CA GLY A 37 -8.93 15.71 1.90
C GLY A 37 -10.39 16.11 1.73
N SER A 38 -11.22 15.39 0.98
CA SER A 38 -12.64 15.74 0.86
C SER A 38 -13.54 15.22 1.99
N GLY A 39 -13.01 14.51 2.99
CA GLY A 39 -13.82 13.96 4.09
C GLY A 39 -14.79 12.85 3.63
N ASP A 40 -14.82 12.54 2.34
CA ASP A 40 -15.61 11.46 1.78
C ASP A 40 -15.00 10.13 2.23
N CYS A 41 -15.69 9.44 3.13
CA CYS A 41 -15.42 8.05 3.48
C CYS A 41 -15.65 7.08 2.31
N GLY A 42 -15.86 7.57 1.08
CA GLY A 42 -16.09 6.80 -0.14
C GLY A 42 -14.86 6.07 -0.68
N ALA A 43 -13.79 5.99 0.09
CA ALA A 43 -12.71 5.07 -0.21
C ALA A 43 -13.29 3.65 -0.29
N ALA A 44 -13.11 2.99 -1.43
CA ALA A 44 -13.55 1.62 -1.65
C ALA A 44 -12.32 0.70 -1.70
N PRO A 45 -11.86 0.17 -0.55
CA PRO A 45 -10.84 -0.85 -0.48
C PRO A 45 -11.18 -2.05 -1.35
N LYS A 46 -10.18 -2.57 -2.05
CA LYS A 46 -10.29 -3.86 -2.74
C LYS A 46 -9.23 -4.83 -2.24
N ARG A 47 -9.61 -6.09 -2.08
CA ARG A 47 -8.66 -7.16 -1.80
C ARG A 47 -7.88 -7.48 -3.07
N LEU A 48 -6.56 -7.40 -2.99
CA LEU A 48 -5.67 -7.64 -4.12
C LEU A 48 -5.12 -9.08 -4.11
N ILE A 49 -4.78 -9.60 -2.94
CA ILE A 49 -4.22 -10.95 -2.77
C ILE A 49 -4.96 -11.64 -1.63
N ALA A 50 -5.41 -12.88 -1.84
CA ALA A 50 -6.02 -13.71 -0.80
C ALA A 50 -4.93 -14.46 -0.04
N GLY A 51 -4.93 -14.37 1.29
CA GLY A 51 -3.78 -14.78 2.09
C GLY A 51 -2.58 -13.86 1.90
N GLY A 52 -1.81 -13.63 2.96
CA GLY A 52 -0.68 -12.69 2.97
C GLY A 52 -0.97 -11.43 3.78
N SER A 53 0.09 -10.89 4.40
CA SER A 53 -0.01 -9.81 5.39
C SER A 53 1.09 -8.75 5.28
N GLN A 54 2.02 -8.91 4.33
CA GLN A 54 3.22 -8.08 4.22
C GLN A 54 3.28 -7.42 2.84
N PRO A 55 2.45 -6.41 2.57
CA PRO A 55 2.48 -5.71 1.30
C PRO A 55 3.74 -4.84 1.16
N ASP A 56 4.36 -4.90 -0.01
CA ASP A 56 5.39 -3.96 -0.46
C ASP A 56 5.14 -3.59 -1.94
N TRP A 57 5.47 -2.36 -2.32
CA TRP A 57 5.28 -1.87 -3.69
C TRP A 57 6.49 -2.09 -4.61
N GLY A 58 7.60 -2.62 -4.07
CA GLY A 58 8.86 -2.70 -4.79
C GLY A 58 9.50 -1.33 -5.06
N PRO A 59 10.68 -1.29 -5.66
CA PRO A 59 11.36 -0.04 -5.96
C PRO A 59 10.56 0.78 -6.99
N ALA A 60 10.36 2.05 -6.68
CA ALA A 60 9.82 3.02 -7.63
C ALA A 60 10.87 3.29 -8.71
N GLY A 61 10.70 2.70 -9.90
CA GLY A 61 11.50 3.08 -11.06
C GLY A 61 11.12 4.48 -11.51
N LEU A 62 11.84 5.50 -11.04
CA LEU A 62 11.84 6.82 -11.69
C LEU A 62 12.52 6.66 -13.04
N ARG A 63 11.82 7.07 -14.09
CA ARG A 63 12.40 7.37 -15.40
C ARG A 63 12.62 8.87 -15.49
#